data_AF-D4YRP7-F1
#
_entry.id   AF-D4YRP7-F1
#
_cell.length_a   1.000
_cell.length_b   1.000
_cell.length_c   1.000
_cell.angle_alpha   90.00
_cell.angle_beta   90.00
_cell.angle_gamma   90.00
#
_symmetry.space_group_name_H-M   'P 1'
#
loop_
_entity.id
_entity.type
_entity.pdbx_description
1 polymer ?
#
loop_
_entity_poly.entity_id
_entity_poly.type
_entity_poly.pdbx_seq_one_letter_code
_entity_poly.pdbx_strand_id
1 'polypeptide(L)'
;MKVKVQVMTIGEALRRKRKQLGLSQTEMASNVISTAFYSKVERDEYDLDTMKLIKMLMIHQIDPIEFMKEIIPKKKDDDLYSHDDLHRRILEAFADQDLKRIKAIQNYCEMHKIEDLYDQTVFLEAALKKDLKIISDEMKEKVKNSLFQKENWNDDYLFTLTNSLAAFDIETSSELVHKALKKYSKKEQLTKKYCLFAIINLC
;
A
#
# COMPACT_ATOMS: atom_id res chain seq x y z
N MET A 1 -25.52 -12.11 -11.89
CA MET A 1 -24.68 -11.97 -13.11
C MET A 1 -23.26 -11.67 -12.69
N LYS A 2 -22.28 -12.53 -12.99
CA LYS A 2 -20.86 -12.19 -12.79
C LYS A 2 -20.43 -11.28 -13.93
N VAL A 3 -20.22 -9.99 -13.64
CA VAL A 3 -19.62 -9.06 -14.59
C VAL A 3 -18.15 -9.46 -14.75
N LYS A 4 -17.82 -10.13 -15.87
CA LYS A 4 -16.42 -10.35 -16.29
C LYS A 4 -15.74 -8.98 -16.37
N VAL A 5 -14.75 -8.75 -15.51
CA VAL A 5 -13.80 -7.64 -15.70
C VAL A 5 -13.02 -8.00 -16.95
N GLN A 6 -13.15 -7.21 -18.00
CA GLN A 6 -12.30 -7.36 -19.18
C GLN A 6 -10.95 -6.73 -18.84
N VAL A 7 -10.07 -7.54 -18.26
CA VAL A 7 -8.65 -7.21 -18.08
C VAL A 7 -7.99 -7.39 -19.44
N MET A 8 -7.32 -6.35 -19.93
CA MET A 8 -6.58 -6.43 -21.19
C MET A 8 -5.33 -7.27 -20.97
N THR A 9 -5.08 -8.26 -21.82
CA THR A 9 -3.87 -9.08 -21.77
C THR A 9 -2.63 -8.29 -22.24
N ILE A 10 -1.44 -8.81 -21.97
CA ILE A 10 -0.19 -8.24 -22.50
C ILE A 10 -0.21 -8.23 -24.03
N GLY A 11 -0.70 -9.31 -24.66
CA GLY A 11 -0.81 -9.41 -26.11
C GLY A 11 -1.75 -8.38 -26.71
N GLU A 12 -2.93 -8.20 -26.12
CA GLU A 12 -3.91 -7.18 -26.54
C GLU A 12 -3.34 -5.76 -26.39
N ALA A 13 -2.66 -5.48 -25.27
CA ALA A 13 -2.05 -4.18 -25.00
C ALA A 13 -0.93 -3.84 -25.99
N LEU A 14 -0.03 -4.79 -26.25
CA LEU A 14 1.03 -4.65 -27.24
C LEU A 14 0.44 -4.43 -28.64
N ARG A 15 -0.59 -5.18 -29.01
CA ARG A 15 -1.28 -5.03 -30.30
C ARG A 15 -1.91 -3.66 -30.45
N ARG A 16 -2.50 -3.13 -29.38
CA ARG A 16 -3.07 -1.78 -29.37
C ARG A 16 -1.99 -0.71 -29.56
N LYS A 17 -0.92 -0.74 -28.76
CA LYS A 17 0.20 0.22 -28.87
C LYS A 17 0.85 0.18 -30.24
N ARG A 18 1.13 -1.01 -30.75
CA ARG A 18 1.68 -1.20 -32.10
C ARG A 18 0.83 -0.52 -33.16
N LYS A 19 -0.49 -0.74 -33.14
CA LYS A 19 -1.43 -0.10 -34.09
C LYS A 19 -1.48 1.42 -33.92
N GLN A 20 -1.44 1.94 -32.69
CA GLN A 20 -1.41 3.38 -32.42
C GLN A 20 -0.15 4.05 -32.99
N LEU A 21 0.99 3.35 -32.94
CA LEU A 21 2.26 3.82 -33.50
C LEU A 21 2.39 3.56 -35.01
N GLY A 22 1.41 2.91 -35.65
CA GLY A 22 1.46 2.57 -37.08
C GLY A 22 2.49 1.49 -37.44
N LEU A 23 2.93 0.68 -36.48
CA LEU A 23 4.02 -0.28 -36.65
C LEU A 23 3.51 -1.65 -37.14
N SER A 24 4.32 -2.31 -37.96
CA SER A 24 4.20 -3.74 -38.27
C SER A 24 4.63 -4.60 -37.07
N GLN A 25 4.26 -5.89 -37.09
CA GLN A 25 4.67 -6.85 -36.06
C GLN A 25 6.20 -6.99 -35.99
N THR A 26 6.89 -6.87 -37.13
CA THR A 26 8.35 -6.92 -37.21
C THR A 26 8.98 -5.70 -36.58
N GLU A 27 8.47 -4.50 -36.89
CA GLU A 27 8.97 -3.25 -36.31
C GLU A 27 8.74 -3.21 -34.79
N MET A 28 7.58 -3.65 -34.32
CA MET A 28 7.30 -3.67 -32.88
C MET A 28 8.22 -4.67 -32.14
N ALA A 29 8.52 -5.81 -32.75
CA ALA A 29 9.41 -6.81 -32.16
C ALA A 29 10.87 -6.33 -32.01
N SER A 30 11.31 -5.32 -32.78
CA SER A 30 12.60 -4.63 -32.67
C SER A 30 13.84 -5.52 -32.56
N ASN A 31 13.84 -6.69 -33.23
CA ASN A 31 14.87 -7.72 -33.10
C ASN A 31 15.09 -8.25 -31.66
N VAL A 32 14.22 -7.92 -30.70
CA VAL A 32 14.23 -8.47 -29.34
C VAL A 32 13.71 -9.90 -29.36
N ILE A 33 12.74 -10.17 -30.24
CA ILE A 33 12.14 -11.47 -30.50
C ILE A 33 11.85 -11.61 -32.00
N SER A 34 11.61 -12.84 -32.46
CA SER A 34 11.20 -13.07 -33.84
C SER A 34 9.78 -12.57 -34.08
N THR A 35 9.47 -12.13 -35.30
CA THR A 35 8.11 -11.72 -35.70
C THR A 35 7.09 -12.83 -35.47
N ALA A 36 7.47 -14.09 -35.74
CA ALA A 36 6.61 -15.25 -35.49
C ALA A 36 6.29 -15.42 -33.99
N PHE A 37 7.27 -15.22 -33.11
CA PHE A 37 7.05 -15.25 -31.66
C PHE A 37 6.17 -14.08 -31.21
N TYR A 38 6.46 -12.86 -31.68
CA TYR A 38 5.64 -11.68 -31.37
C TYR A 38 4.18 -11.84 -31.82
N SER A 39 3.95 -12.42 -33.01
CA SER A 39 2.62 -12.71 -33.52
C SER A 39 1.83 -13.63 -32.60
N LYS A 40 2.49 -14.62 -31.98
CA LYS A 40 1.90 -15.53 -31.00
C LYS A 40 1.61 -14.84 -29.67
N VAL A 41 2.50 -13.93 -29.23
CA VAL A 41 2.27 -13.09 -28.04
C VAL A 41 1.04 -12.20 -28.23
N GLU A 42 0.87 -11.54 -29.39
CA GLU A 42 -0.34 -10.71 -29.66
C GLU A 42 -1.66 -11.50 -29.67
N ARG A 43 -1.60 -12.82 -29.84
CA ARG A 43 -2.76 -13.74 -29.80
C ARG A 43 -2.92 -14.41 -28.43
N ASP A 44 -2.12 -14.01 -27.45
CA ASP A 44 -2.10 -14.60 -26.10
C ASP A 44 -1.83 -16.11 -26.09
N GLU A 45 -1.13 -16.61 -27.10
CA GLU A 45 -0.74 -18.03 -27.21
C GLU A 45 0.56 -18.34 -26.44
N TYR A 46 1.39 -17.32 -26.22
CA TYR A 46 2.71 -17.43 -25.60
C TYR A 46 2.97 -16.28 -24.66
N ASP A 47 3.58 -16.59 -23.51
CA ASP A 47 4.07 -15.58 -22.57
C ASP A 47 5.31 -14.87 -23.10
N LEU A 48 5.44 -13.60 -22.73
CA LEU A 48 6.61 -12.78 -23.03
C LEU A 48 7.42 -12.55 -21.76
N ASP A 49 8.72 -12.82 -21.83
CA ASP A 49 9.66 -12.50 -20.77
C ASP A 49 9.64 -10.99 -20.42
N THR A 50 9.61 -10.69 -19.12
CA THR A 50 9.48 -9.32 -18.60
C THR A 50 10.58 -8.39 -19.10
N MET A 51 11.84 -8.86 -19.15
CA MET A 51 12.94 -8.03 -19.62
C MET A 51 12.86 -7.76 -21.12
N LYS A 52 12.39 -8.75 -21.91
CA LYS A 52 12.09 -8.55 -23.33
C LYS A 52 10.96 -7.55 -23.54
N LEU A 53 9.88 -7.65 -22.75
CA LEU A 53 8.78 -6.69 -22.78
C LEU A 53 9.28 -5.26 -22.50
N ILE A 54 9.98 -5.04 -21.39
CA ILE A 54 10.51 -3.72 -21.01
C ILE A 54 11.42 -3.18 -22.13
N LYS A 55 12.32 -4.00 -22.66
CA LYS A 55 13.21 -3.60 -23.75
C LYS A 55 12.44 -3.17 -25.01
N MET A 56 11.42 -3.92 -25.40
CA MET A 56 10.57 -3.56 -26.54
C MET A 56 9.83 -2.23 -26.31
N LEU A 57 9.25 -2.03 -25.12
CA LEU A 57 8.55 -0.80 -24.77
C LEU A 57 9.49 0.41 -24.83
N MET A 58 10.68 0.31 -24.24
CA MET A 58 11.67 1.38 -24.22
C MET A 58 12.18 1.75 -25.62
N ILE A 59 12.40 0.78 -26.51
CA ILE A 59 12.81 1.04 -27.91
C ILE A 59 11.77 1.91 -28.63
N HIS A 60 10.48 1.70 -28.34
CA HIS A 60 9.37 2.46 -28.94
C HIS A 60 8.92 3.65 -28.10
N GLN A 61 9.73 4.06 -27.11
CA GLN A 61 9.43 5.20 -26.22
C GLN A 61 8.09 5.07 -25.49
N ILE A 62 7.65 3.84 -25.24
CA ILE A 62 6.48 3.55 -24.41
C ILE A 62 6.98 3.43 -22.97
N ASP A 63 6.46 4.26 -22.07
CA ASP A 63 6.75 4.17 -20.64
C ASP A 63 6.28 2.80 -20.10
N PRO A 64 7.19 1.95 -19.58
CA PRO A 64 6.82 0.66 -19.02
C PRO A 64 5.83 0.76 -17.86
N ILE A 65 5.94 1.78 -17.01
CA ILE A 65 5.04 1.98 -15.87
C ILE A 65 3.62 2.29 -16.34
N GLU A 66 3.47 3.21 -17.30
CA GLU A 66 2.17 3.52 -17.88
C GLU A 66 1.59 2.33 -18.65
N PHE A 67 2.41 1.59 -19.39
CA PHE A 67 1.96 0.37 -20.06
C PHE A 67 1.41 -0.66 -19.06
N MET A 68 2.10 -0.89 -17.95
CA MET A 68 1.65 -1.85 -16.92
C MET A 68 0.31 -1.45 -16.31
N LYS A 69 0.02 -0.15 -16.13
CA LYS A 69 -1.28 0.34 -15.65
C LYS A 69 -2.45 -0.02 -16.57
N GLU A 70 -2.19 -0.29 -17.86
CA GLU A 70 -3.24 -0.66 -18.82
C GLU A 70 -3.63 -2.14 -18.74
N ILE A 71 -2.73 -3.00 -18.25
CA ILE A 71 -2.91 -4.46 -18.16
C ILE A 71 -3.16 -4.94 -16.74
N ILE A 72 -2.77 -4.16 -15.73
CA ILE A 72 -3.12 -4.45 -14.34
C ILE A 72 -4.61 -4.11 -14.14
N PRO A 73 -5.42 -5.03 -13.59
CA PRO A 73 -6.82 -4.74 -13.31
C PRO A 73 -6.94 -3.48 -12.47
N LYS A 74 -7.70 -2.50 -12.94
CA LYS A 74 -8.19 -1.44 -12.04
C LYS A 74 -9.11 -2.13 -11.04
N LYS A 75 -8.73 -2.10 -9.75
CA LYS A 75 -9.55 -2.67 -8.68
C LYS A 75 -10.98 -2.14 -8.82
N LYS A 76 -11.96 -3.04 -8.85
CA LYS A 76 -13.37 -2.67 -8.64
C LYS A 76 -13.54 -2.24 -7.19
N ASP A 77 -14.54 -1.40 -6.91
CA ASP A 77 -14.90 -1.03 -5.54
C ASP A 77 -15.27 -2.26 -4.65
N ASP A 78 -15.60 -3.40 -5.28
CA ASP A 78 -15.87 -4.69 -4.62
C ASP A 78 -14.64 -5.60 -4.45
N ASP A 79 -13.46 -5.21 -4.95
CA ASP A 79 -12.25 -6.01 -4.71
C ASP A 79 -11.77 -5.78 -3.27
N LEU A 80 -11.35 -6.87 -2.60
CA LEU A 80 -10.70 -6.77 -1.30
C LEU A 80 -9.52 -5.79 -1.39
N TYR A 81 -9.56 -4.72 -0.61
CA TYR A 81 -8.42 -3.82 -0.51
C TYR A 81 -7.24 -4.60 0.06
N SER A 82 -6.06 -4.43 -0.55
CA SER A 82 -4.85 -4.99 0.07
C SER A 82 -4.58 -4.22 1.37
N HIS A 83 -3.84 -4.86 2.27
CA HIS A 83 -3.45 -4.24 3.53
C HIS A 83 -2.72 -2.90 3.30
N ASP A 84 -1.76 -2.85 2.38
CA ASP A 84 -1.06 -1.62 1.98
C ASP A 84 -1.98 -0.52 1.44
N ASP A 85 -3.02 -0.90 0.69
CA ASP A 85 -3.98 0.08 0.14
C ASP A 85 -4.84 0.69 1.25
N LEU A 86 -5.29 -0.13 2.21
CA LEU A 86 -6.03 0.34 3.37
C LEU A 86 -5.16 1.25 4.22
N HIS A 87 -3.93 0.83 4.52
CA HIS A 87 -2.99 1.63 5.30
C HIS A 87 -2.73 3.00 4.64
N ARG A 88 -2.49 3.03 3.32
CA ARG A 88 -2.35 4.29 2.57
C ARG A 88 -3.61 5.16 2.65
N ARG A 89 -4.80 4.57 2.48
CA ARG A 89 -6.08 5.30 2.59
C ARG A 89 -6.34 5.85 3.99
N ILE A 90 -5.90 5.14 5.03
CA ILE A 90 -5.96 5.63 6.42
C ILE A 90 -5.09 6.87 6.58
N LEU A 91 -3.84 6.83 6.09
CA LEU A 91 -2.92 7.97 6.14
C LEU A 91 -3.47 9.19 5.40
N GLU A 92 -3.99 8.99 4.19
CA GLU A 92 -4.63 10.04 3.38
C GLU A 92 -5.84 10.64 4.12
N ALA A 93 -6.74 9.79 4.63
CA ALA A 93 -7.94 10.25 5.35
C ALA A 93 -7.59 11.03 6.62
N PHE A 94 -6.57 10.60 7.37
CA PHE A 94 -6.14 11.31 8.57
C PHE A 94 -5.48 12.65 8.25
N ALA A 95 -4.61 12.70 7.23
CA ALA A 95 -4.00 13.95 6.75
C ALA A 95 -5.05 14.96 6.28
N ASP A 96 -6.10 14.48 5.60
CA ASP A 96 -7.25 15.28 5.17
C ASP A 96 -8.21 15.66 6.31
N GLN A 97 -7.97 15.17 7.55
CA GLN A 97 -8.90 15.25 8.68
C GLN A 97 -10.31 14.72 8.36
N ASP A 98 -10.42 13.77 7.44
CA ASP A 98 -11.68 13.20 6.96
C ASP A 98 -12.16 12.05 7.86
N LEU A 99 -12.84 12.43 8.94
CA LEU A 99 -13.44 11.48 9.88
C LEU A 99 -14.45 10.52 9.20
N LYS A 100 -15.13 10.95 8.13
CA LYS A 100 -16.10 10.08 7.44
C LYS A 100 -15.38 8.95 6.72
N ARG A 101 -14.25 9.25 6.06
CA ARG A 101 -13.40 8.23 5.43
C ARG A 101 -12.79 7.28 6.46
N ILE A 102 -12.29 7.79 7.59
CA ILE A 102 -11.78 6.94 8.68
C ILE A 102 -12.85 5.94 9.12
N LYS A 103 -14.09 6.39 9.36
CA LYS A 103 -15.20 5.51 9.73
C LYS A 103 -15.57 4.49 8.65
N ALA A 104 -15.54 4.88 7.39
CA ALA A 104 -15.81 3.96 6.28
C ALA A 104 -14.75 2.84 6.24
N ILE A 105 -13.47 3.19 6.43
CA ILE A 105 -12.38 2.21 6.48
C ILE A 105 -12.52 1.33 7.73
N GLN A 106 -12.83 1.91 8.90
CA GLN A 106 -13.05 1.17 10.13
C GLN A 106 -14.13 0.10 9.98
N ASN A 107 -15.30 0.46 9.45
CA ASN A 107 -16.40 -0.48 9.20
C ASN A 107 -15.98 -1.59 8.21
N TYR A 108 -15.18 -1.24 7.19
CA TYR A 108 -14.64 -2.21 6.25
C TYR A 108 -13.70 -3.20 6.93
N CYS A 109 -12.75 -2.70 7.74
CA CYS A 109 -11.82 -3.53 8.50
C CYS A 109 -12.56 -4.45 9.48
N GLU A 110 -13.60 -3.96 10.16
CA GLU A 110 -14.44 -4.78 11.04
C GLU A 110 -15.15 -5.89 10.27
N MET A 111 -15.82 -5.56 9.16
CA MET A 111 -16.55 -6.51 8.31
C MET A 111 -15.64 -7.61 7.76
N HIS A 112 -14.40 -7.25 7.40
CA HIS A 112 -13.41 -8.16 6.82
C HIS A 112 -12.43 -8.74 7.84
N LYS A 113 -12.61 -8.47 9.14
CA LYS A 113 -11.75 -8.94 10.25
C LYS A 113 -10.27 -8.60 10.08
N ILE A 114 -9.98 -7.39 9.61
CA ILE A 114 -8.63 -6.83 9.47
C ILE A 114 -8.30 -6.07 10.77
N GLU A 115 -7.97 -6.82 11.81
CA GLU A 115 -7.93 -6.30 13.18
C GLU A 115 -6.91 -5.19 13.42
N ASP A 116 -5.70 -5.30 12.87
CA ASP A 116 -4.64 -4.35 13.15
C ASP A 116 -4.93 -2.95 12.57
N LEU A 117 -5.49 -2.90 11.36
CA LEU A 117 -5.95 -1.64 10.76
C LEU A 117 -7.25 -1.13 11.40
N TYR A 118 -8.14 -2.02 11.83
CA TYR A 118 -9.32 -1.63 12.62
C TYR A 118 -8.88 -0.90 13.89
N ASP A 119 -7.99 -1.52 14.68
CA ASP A 119 -7.47 -0.93 15.91
C ASP A 119 -6.90 0.47 15.61
N GLN A 120 -6.03 0.60 14.60
CA GLN A 120 -5.47 1.91 14.20
C GLN A 120 -6.55 2.96 13.87
N THR A 121 -7.62 2.59 13.16
CA THR A 121 -8.70 3.55 12.84
C THR A 121 -9.43 4.05 14.08
N VAL A 122 -9.59 3.23 15.13
CA VAL A 122 -10.20 3.63 16.40
C VAL A 122 -9.36 4.69 17.12
N PHE A 123 -8.03 4.51 17.17
CA PHE A 123 -7.13 5.51 17.77
C PHE A 123 -7.14 6.83 16.98
N LEU A 124 -7.19 6.77 15.65
CA LEU A 124 -7.25 7.96 14.80
C LEU A 124 -8.60 8.68 14.90
N GLU A 125 -9.72 7.95 14.99
CA GLU A 125 -11.04 8.54 15.29
C GLU A 125 -11.00 9.30 16.61
N ALA A 126 -10.46 8.69 17.67
CA ALA A 126 -10.33 9.31 18.98
C ALA A 126 -9.46 10.58 18.92
N ALA A 127 -8.35 10.55 18.19
CA ALA A 127 -7.47 11.70 18.00
C ALA A 127 -8.17 12.85 17.25
N LEU A 128 -8.85 12.56 16.14
CA LEU A 128 -9.59 13.56 15.36
C LEU A 128 -10.74 14.20 16.16
N LYS A 129 -11.43 13.40 16.97
CA LYS A 129 -12.49 13.89 17.86
C LYS A 129 -11.98 14.53 19.15
N LYS A 130 -10.71 14.35 19.47
CA LYS A 130 -10.09 14.73 20.75
C LYS A 130 -10.82 14.09 21.95
N ASP A 131 -11.26 12.85 21.78
CA ASP A 131 -11.99 12.10 22.80
C ASP A 131 -11.44 10.68 22.92
N LEU A 132 -10.51 10.51 23.87
CA LEU A 132 -9.87 9.22 24.16
C LEU A 132 -10.81 8.22 24.84
N LYS A 133 -12.00 8.64 25.32
CA LYS A 133 -12.99 7.73 25.91
C LYS A 133 -13.62 6.80 24.87
N ILE A 134 -13.45 7.11 23.58
CA ILE A 134 -13.85 6.26 22.47
C ILE A 134 -13.05 4.94 22.47
N ILE A 135 -11.81 4.98 22.97
CA ILE A 135 -10.94 3.81 23.01
C ILE A 135 -11.25 3.02 24.28
N SER A 136 -11.72 1.79 24.13
CA SER A 136 -11.97 0.89 25.26
C SER A 136 -10.66 0.50 25.97
N ASP A 137 -10.74 0.21 27.27
CA ASP A 137 -9.56 -0.21 28.03
C ASP A 137 -9.03 -1.56 27.55
N GLU A 138 -9.91 -2.45 27.09
CA GLU A 138 -9.53 -3.70 26.43
C GLU A 138 -8.68 -3.44 25.17
N MET A 139 -9.08 -2.46 24.34
CA MET A 139 -8.33 -2.10 23.14
C MET A 139 -6.98 -1.46 23.47
N LYS A 140 -6.93 -0.59 24.48
CA LYS A 140 -5.67 -0.01 24.98
C LYS A 140 -4.70 -1.12 25.41
N GLU A 141 -5.17 -2.07 26.20
CA GLU A 141 -4.35 -3.20 26.65
C GLU A 141 -3.94 -4.13 25.50
N LYS A 142 -4.84 -4.41 24.55
CA LYS A 142 -4.52 -5.20 23.35
C LYS A 142 -3.37 -4.56 22.55
N VAL A 143 -3.49 -3.27 22.23
CA VAL A 143 -2.48 -2.55 21.45
C VAL A 143 -1.19 -2.37 22.24
N LYS A 144 -1.26 -2.05 23.52
CA LYS A 144 -0.10 -1.97 24.43
C LYS A 144 0.68 -3.28 24.42
N ASN A 145 0.02 -4.41 24.67
CA ASN A 145 0.65 -5.73 24.67
C ASN A 145 1.28 -6.08 23.32
N SER A 146 0.60 -5.77 22.21
CA SER A 146 1.14 -5.94 20.86
C SER A 146 2.45 -5.14 20.65
N LEU A 147 2.47 -3.87 21.06
CA LEU A 147 3.66 -3.01 20.95
C LEU A 147 4.84 -3.49 21.81
N PHE A 148 4.57 -4.11 22.96
CA PHE A 148 5.61 -4.70 23.80
C PHE A 148 6.13 -6.04 23.26
N GLN A 149 5.28 -6.88 22.66
CA GLN A 149 5.68 -8.21 22.19
C GLN A 149 6.31 -8.20 20.80
N LYS A 150 6.00 -7.21 19.96
CA LYS A 150 6.39 -7.22 18.53
C LYS A 150 7.90 -7.09 18.33
N GLU A 151 8.50 -8.08 17.66
CA GLU A 151 9.92 -8.10 17.33
C GLU A 151 10.27 -7.42 15.99
N ASN A 152 9.25 -7.20 15.15
CA ASN A 152 9.35 -6.56 13.84
C ASN A 152 8.91 -5.09 13.90
N TRP A 153 9.90 -4.21 13.81
CA TRP A 153 9.77 -2.75 13.97
C TRP A 153 9.76 -2.16 12.57
N ASN A 154 8.65 -2.39 11.86
CA ASN A 154 8.40 -1.84 10.53
C ASN A 154 7.61 -0.53 10.62
N ASP A 155 7.18 0.02 9.48
CA ASP A 155 6.44 1.28 9.45
C ASP A 155 5.09 1.17 10.18
N ASP A 156 4.41 0.02 10.09
CA ASP A 156 3.16 -0.24 10.83
C ASP A 156 3.36 -0.17 12.34
N TYR A 157 4.50 -0.69 12.86
CA TYR A 157 4.83 -0.57 14.28
C TYR A 157 4.93 0.89 14.70
N LEU A 158 5.66 1.70 13.92
CA LEU A 158 5.84 3.12 14.23
C LEU A 158 4.51 3.87 14.14
N PHE A 159 3.68 3.54 13.15
CA PHE A 159 2.37 4.15 12.99
C PHE A 159 1.45 3.82 14.17
N THR A 160 1.33 2.54 14.55
CA THR A 160 0.56 2.13 15.73
C THR A 160 1.09 2.78 17.00
N LEU A 161 2.41 2.83 17.20
CA LEU A 161 3.01 3.51 18.36
C LEU A 161 2.60 4.98 18.38
N THR A 162 2.81 5.70 17.29
CA THR A 162 2.52 7.14 17.20
C THR A 162 1.07 7.46 17.55
N ASN A 163 0.14 6.69 16.97
CA ASN A 163 -1.29 6.95 17.13
C ASN A 163 -1.83 6.51 18.51
N SER A 164 -1.11 5.65 19.22
CA SER A 164 -1.57 5.11 20.50
C SER A 164 -0.98 5.81 21.72
N LEU A 165 0.14 6.55 21.58
CA LEU A 165 0.82 7.20 22.70
C LEU A 165 -0.09 8.10 23.54
N ALA A 166 -0.96 8.91 22.90
CA ALA A 166 -1.86 9.79 23.61
C ALA A 166 -2.87 9.05 24.52
N ALA A 167 -3.11 7.76 24.27
CA ALA A 167 -4.02 6.93 25.04
C ALA A 167 -3.35 6.21 26.22
N PHE A 168 -2.03 6.32 26.37
CA PHE A 168 -1.27 5.66 27.44
C PHE A 168 -0.75 6.66 28.47
N ASP A 169 -0.45 6.17 29.67
CA ASP A 169 0.25 6.96 30.67
C ASP A 169 1.69 7.30 30.23
N ILE A 170 2.29 8.29 30.89
CA ILE A 170 3.61 8.82 30.54
C ILE A 170 4.72 7.77 30.72
N GLU A 171 4.59 6.87 31.70
CA GLU A 171 5.59 5.85 32.01
C GLU A 171 5.62 4.79 30.90
N THR A 172 4.46 4.24 30.56
CA THR A 172 4.24 3.30 29.45
C THR A 172 4.71 3.90 28.13
N SER A 173 4.34 5.16 27.87
CA SER A 173 4.72 5.88 26.66
C SER A 173 6.24 6.04 26.56
N SER A 174 6.89 6.45 27.65
CA SER A 174 8.34 6.61 27.73
C SER A 174 9.07 5.29 27.49
N GLU A 175 8.59 4.18 28.07
CA GLU A 175 9.20 2.86 27.89
C GLU A 175 9.13 2.40 26.43
N LEU A 176 7.94 2.49 25.80
CA LEU A 176 7.74 2.11 24.40
C LEU A 176 8.60 2.94 23.44
N VAL A 177 8.66 4.25 23.67
CA VAL A 177 9.52 5.16 22.90
C VAL A 177 10.99 4.83 23.09
N HIS A 178 11.45 4.60 24.33
CA HIS A 178 12.83 4.26 24.60
C HIS A 178 13.23 2.93 23.93
N LYS A 179 12.34 1.94 23.98
CA LYS A 179 12.51 0.66 23.32
C LYS A 179 12.63 0.82 21.79
N ALA A 180 11.80 1.68 21.19
CA ALA A 180 11.90 2.03 19.77
C ALA A 180 13.23 2.71 19.44
N LEU A 181 13.63 3.74 20.21
CA LEU A 181 14.89 4.47 20.00
C LEU A 181 16.10 3.56 20.05
N LYS A 182 16.20 2.68 21.06
CA LYS A 182 17.33 1.74 21.22
C LYS A 182 17.50 0.80 20.04
N LYS A 183 16.41 0.47 19.34
CA LYS A 183 16.45 -0.42 18.17
C LYS A 183 16.77 0.33 16.88
N TYR A 184 16.17 1.51 16.69
CA TYR A 184 16.42 2.38 15.54
C TYR A 184 17.76 3.11 15.61
N SER A 185 18.38 3.27 16.78
CA SER A 185 19.74 3.80 16.91
C SER A 185 20.82 2.82 16.44
N LYS A 186 20.50 1.51 16.37
CA LYS A 186 21.44 0.44 15.98
C LYS A 186 21.41 0.09 14.49
N LYS A 187 20.30 0.40 13.80
CA LYS A 187 20.19 0.32 12.34
C LYS A 187 20.32 1.74 11.84
N GLU A 188 21.32 2.11 11.04
CA GLU A 188 21.52 3.47 10.51
C GLU A 188 20.33 3.98 9.66
N GLN A 189 19.19 4.26 10.29
CA GLN A 189 17.96 4.77 9.67
C GLN A 189 17.63 6.12 10.33
N LEU A 190 18.47 7.11 10.02
CA LEU A 190 18.42 8.48 10.55
C LEU A 190 17.03 9.13 10.39
N THR A 191 16.32 8.88 9.30
CA THR A 191 15.01 9.51 9.00
C THR A 191 13.92 9.11 9.99
N LYS A 192 13.87 7.83 10.40
CA LYS A 192 12.86 7.33 11.35
C LYS A 192 13.08 7.82 12.78
N LYS A 193 14.34 8.10 13.13
CA LYS A 193 14.74 8.69 14.42
C LYS A 193 14.13 10.08 14.61
N TYR A 194 14.08 10.90 13.56
CA TYR A 194 13.49 12.24 13.62
C TYR A 194 11.96 12.23 13.75
N CYS A 195 11.27 11.27 13.12
CA CYS A 195 9.83 11.09 13.31
C CYS A 195 9.50 10.79 14.78
N LEU A 196 10.24 9.87 15.40
CA LEU A 196 10.04 9.56 16.82
C LEU A 196 10.36 10.76 17.74
N PHE A 197 11.40 11.52 17.41
CA PHE A 197 11.77 12.74 18.15
C PHE A 197 10.72 13.85 18.02
N ALA A 198 10.09 13.98 16.85
CA ALA A 198 9.00 14.93 16.61
C ALA A 198 7.74 14.56 17.41
N ILE A 199 7.46 13.26 17.55
CA ILE A 199 6.33 12.76 18.33
C ILE A 199 6.53 13.01 19.84
N ILE A 200 7.75 12.82 20.36
CA ILE A 200 8.10 13.13 21.75
C ILE A 200 7.90 14.61 22.08
N ASN A 201 8.15 15.52 21.14
CA ASN A 201 7.99 16.97 21.34
C ASN A 201 6.55 17.47 21.18
N LEU A 202 5.61 16.60 20.80
CA LEU A 202 4.19 16.93 20.64
C LEU A 202 3.31 16.39 21.80
N CYS A 203 3.88 15.59 22.70
CA CYS A 203 3.31 15.23 24.00
C CYS A 203 3.82 16.18 25.07
#